data_AF-A0A7X5DHB6-F1
#
_entry.id   AF-A0A7X5DHB6-F1
#
_cell.length_a   1.000
_cell.length_b   1.000
_cell.length_c   1.000
_cell.angle_alpha   90.00
_cell.angle_beta   90.00
_cell.angle_gamma   90.00
#
_symmetry.space_group_name_H-M   'P 1'
#
loop_
_entity.id
_entity.type
_entity.pdbx_description
1 polymer ?
#
loop_
_entity_poly.entity_id
_entity_poly.type
_entity_poly.pdbx_seq_one_letter_code
_entity_poly.pdbx_strand_id
1 'polypeptide(L)'
;CGINVHKYGAHIFHTSDRRVWDYANRFAEFNNYINSPVADYHGEIYNLPFNMNTFNRMWGVRTPAEACAIIEGQKAECALAGEPRNLEEQALSLVGRDIFEKLVKEYTEKQWGRFCTELPASIIKRLPVRFTYDNNYFNDRWQGIPIGGYTHMVERMLDGIEVCLGVEFADVDASEFERVVYTGPVDEYFDFSLGNLQWRTVRFEEELLEGVDNWQGNAVVNYTSHEVPFTRIIEHKHFEFGRDSSGRELPDTVISREFSAEWKPGDEPYYPLNDDRNTALYARYADLAAGEDGVVFAGRLGTYKYYDMAPCIAAARDLAERELCVK
;
A
#
# COMPACT_ATOMS: atom_id res chain seq x y z
N CYS A 1 10.57 23.70 4.16
CA CYS A 1 9.18 23.61 3.66
C CYS A 1 8.17 23.12 4.72
N GLY A 2 8.54 22.59 5.90
CA GLY A 2 7.56 22.27 6.97
C GLY A 2 6.53 21.18 6.65
N ILE A 3 6.66 20.54 5.48
CA ILE A 3 5.81 19.45 4.96
C ILE A 3 6.48 18.13 5.31
N ASN A 4 5.75 17.23 5.97
CA ASN A 4 6.20 15.85 6.15
C ASN A 4 6.00 15.08 4.85
N VAL A 5 7.11 14.76 4.20
CA VAL A 5 7.10 14.08 2.90
C VAL A 5 7.22 12.57 3.10
N HIS A 6 6.27 11.83 2.55
CA HIS A 6 6.30 10.38 2.58
C HIS A 6 7.18 9.87 1.43
N LYS A 7 8.49 9.77 1.69
CA LYS A 7 9.54 9.51 0.68
C LYS A 7 9.33 8.24 -0.15
N TYR A 8 8.71 7.22 0.44
CA TYR A 8 8.50 5.90 -0.17
C TYR A 8 7.01 5.63 -0.48
N GLY A 9 6.27 6.68 -0.84
CA GLY A 9 4.85 6.60 -1.19
C GLY A 9 3.90 6.91 -0.05
N ALA A 10 2.61 7.04 -0.35
CA ALA A 10 1.59 7.40 0.63
C ALA A 10 1.43 6.31 1.70
N HIS A 11 1.48 6.71 2.97
CA HIS A 11 1.37 5.80 4.12
C HIS A 11 0.29 6.33 5.06
N ILE A 12 -0.86 5.65 5.08
CA ILE A 12 -1.99 6.01 5.92
C ILE A 12 -2.17 4.92 6.96
N PHE A 13 -2.16 5.27 8.24
CA PHE A 13 -2.37 4.30 9.30
C PHE A 13 -3.86 4.05 9.46
N HIS A 14 -4.27 2.79 9.45
CA HIS A 14 -5.66 2.39 9.69
C HIS A 14 -5.69 1.03 10.38
N THR A 15 -6.65 0.83 11.28
CA THR A 15 -6.88 -0.45 11.95
C THR A 15 -8.22 -0.48 12.68
N SER A 16 -8.79 -1.68 12.81
CA SER A 16 -9.90 -1.97 13.72
C SER A 16 -9.46 -2.73 14.97
N ASP A 17 -8.16 -3.03 15.10
CA ASP A 17 -7.59 -3.64 16.30
C ASP A 17 -7.21 -2.56 17.32
N ARG A 18 -7.93 -2.56 18.44
CA ARG A 18 -7.72 -1.63 19.54
C ARG A 18 -6.33 -1.76 20.15
N ARG A 19 -5.78 -2.98 20.26
CA ARG A 19 -4.43 -3.21 20.81
C ARG A 19 -3.38 -2.49 19.98
N VAL A 20 -3.49 -2.56 18.66
CA VAL A 20 -2.55 -1.94 17.72
C VAL A 20 -2.71 -0.42 17.72
N TRP A 21 -3.94 0.08 17.67
CA TRP A 21 -4.21 1.52 17.74
C TRP A 21 -3.66 2.15 19.03
N ASP A 22 -3.97 1.57 20.19
CA ASP A 22 -3.51 2.08 21.48
C ASP A 22 -1.99 1.98 21.60
N TYR A 23 -1.35 0.95 21.02
CA TYR A 23 0.11 0.84 20.98
C TYR A 23 0.76 1.95 20.15
N ALA A 24 0.26 2.17 18.93
CA ALA A 24 0.78 3.23 18.06
C ALA A 24 0.63 4.62 18.73
N ASN A 25 -0.48 4.84 19.43
CA ASN A 25 -0.75 6.10 20.15
C ASN A 25 0.15 6.35 21.37
N ARG A 26 0.93 5.37 21.82
CA ARG A 26 1.98 5.60 22.84
C ARG A 26 3.13 6.44 22.30
N PHE A 27 3.33 6.43 20.98
CA PHE A 27 4.50 7.03 20.33
C PHE A 27 4.15 8.27 19.51
N ALA A 28 2.92 8.39 19.01
CA ALA A 28 2.46 9.60 18.32
C ALA A 28 0.96 9.83 18.51
N GLU A 29 0.55 11.10 18.57
CA GLU A 29 -0.84 11.48 18.41
C GLU A 29 -1.20 11.41 16.93
N PHE A 30 -2.34 10.82 16.59
CA PHE A 30 -2.82 10.73 15.21
C PHE A 30 -3.88 11.80 14.94
N ASN A 31 -3.80 12.44 13.78
CA ASN A 31 -4.86 13.32 13.31
C ASN A 31 -6.09 12.52 12.82
N ASN A 32 -7.15 13.24 12.43
CA ASN A 32 -8.40 12.67 11.92
C ASN A 32 -8.43 12.53 10.39
N TYR A 33 -7.27 12.37 9.74
CA TYR A 33 -7.20 12.23 8.29
C TYR A 33 -7.96 10.99 7.81
N ILE A 34 -8.82 11.16 6.82
CA ILE A 34 -9.55 10.08 6.16
C ILE A 34 -9.07 9.98 4.72
N ASN A 35 -8.52 8.81 4.34
CA ASN A 35 -8.07 8.59 2.97
C ASN A 35 -9.26 8.52 2.03
N SER A 36 -9.34 9.48 1.11
CA SER A 36 -10.38 9.56 0.08
C SER A 36 -9.76 9.92 -1.27
N PRO A 37 -9.00 8.98 -1.87
CA PRO A 37 -8.34 9.22 -3.14
C PRO A 37 -9.37 9.44 -4.24
N VAL A 38 -8.92 10.07 -5.32
CA VAL A 38 -9.69 10.22 -6.55
C VAL A 38 -8.94 9.61 -7.73
N ALA A 39 -9.67 9.23 -8.76
CA ALA A 39 -9.13 8.74 -10.02
C ALA A 39 -9.39 9.76 -11.13
N ASP A 40 -8.36 10.06 -11.91
CA ASP A 40 -8.42 10.83 -13.15
C ASP A 40 -8.37 9.86 -14.34
N TYR A 41 -9.43 9.87 -15.14
CA TYR A 41 -9.51 9.18 -16.42
C TYR A 41 -9.76 10.19 -17.54
N HIS A 42 -8.70 10.55 -18.28
CA HIS A 42 -8.72 11.59 -19.32
C HIS A 42 -9.35 12.92 -18.86
N GLY A 43 -9.05 13.36 -17.64
CA GLY A 43 -9.57 14.58 -17.02
C GLY A 43 -10.95 14.42 -16.36
N GLU A 44 -11.58 13.24 -16.45
CA GLU A 44 -12.77 12.92 -15.66
C GLU A 44 -12.37 12.46 -14.26
N ILE A 45 -12.77 13.22 -13.24
CA ILE A 45 -12.50 12.89 -11.83
C ILE A 45 -13.60 12.00 -11.25
N TYR A 46 -13.19 10.88 -10.67
CA TYR A 46 -14.04 9.90 -9.99
C TYR A 46 -13.58 9.69 -8.55
N ASN A 47 -14.52 9.62 -7.60
CA ASN A 47 -14.18 9.27 -6.22
C ASN A 47 -13.85 7.78 -6.08
N LEU A 48 -12.90 7.48 -5.19
CA LEU A 48 -12.60 6.13 -4.73
C LEU A 48 -12.92 6.00 -3.22
N PRO A 49 -13.24 4.80 -2.72
CA PRO A 49 -13.43 3.55 -3.47
C PRO A 49 -14.70 3.61 -4.33
N PHE A 50 -15.01 2.56 -5.09
CA PHE A 50 -16.21 2.56 -5.94
C PHE A 50 -17.47 2.67 -5.10
N ASN A 51 -18.13 3.82 -5.16
CA ASN A 51 -19.28 4.13 -4.32
C ASN A 51 -20.33 4.95 -5.08
N MET A 52 -21.42 5.37 -4.42
CA MET A 52 -22.48 6.13 -5.08
C MET A 52 -22.00 7.45 -5.71
N ASN A 53 -20.93 8.09 -5.21
CA ASN A 53 -20.31 9.23 -5.88
C ASN A 53 -19.73 8.83 -7.25
N THR A 54 -19.01 7.70 -7.31
CA THR A 54 -18.47 7.12 -8.55
C THR A 54 -19.60 6.82 -9.53
N PHE A 55 -20.64 6.10 -9.08
CA PHE A 55 -21.73 5.65 -9.94
C PHE A 55 -22.57 6.83 -10.44
N ASN A 56 -22.83 7.82 -9.58
CA ASN A 56 -23.52 9.04 -9.99
C ASN A 56 -22.73 9.80 -11.06
N ARG A 57 -21.41 9.95 -10.89
CA ARG A 57 -20.57 10.61 -11.89
C ARG A 57 -20.52 9.82 -13.21
N MET A 58 -20.48 8.49 -13.13
CA MET A 58 -20.34 7.62 -14.31
C MET A 58 -21.64 7.48 -15.11
N TRP A 59 -22.79 7.33 -14.44
CA TRP A 59 -24.06 6.96 -15.07
C TRP A 59 -25.22 7.91 -14.77
N GLY A 60 -25.02 8.93 -13.93
CA GLY A 60 -26.09 9.85 -13.51
C GLY A 60 -27.10 9.25 -12.53
N VAL A 61 -26.91 8.01 -12.09
CA VAL A 61 -27.79 7.30 -11.15
C VAL A 61 -27.80 7.97 -9.78
N ARG A 62 -28.92 7.89 -9.06
CA ARG A 62 -29.12 8.56 -7.77
C ARG A 62 -29.42 7.58 -6.64
N THR A 63 -29.82 6.36 -6.97
CA THR A 63 -30.18 5.34 -6.00
C THR A 63 -29.28 4.11 -6.07
N PRO A 64 -29.04 3.44 -4.94
CA PRO A 64 -28.40 2.13 -4.87
C PRO A 64 -28.96 1.11 -5.87
N ALA A 65 -30.29 1.07 -6.03
CA ALA A 65 -30.97 0.11 -6.89
C ALA A 65 -30.63 0.33 -8.38
N GLU A 66 -30.60 1.58 -8.83
CA GLU A 66 -30.20 1.92 -10.20
C GLU A 66 -28.74 1.54 -10.47
N ALA A 67 -27.82 1.88 -9.56
CA ALA A 67 -26.41 1.53 -9.70
C ALA A 67 -26.20 0.00 -9.73
N CYS A 68 -26.88 -0.73 -8.85
CA CYS A 68 -26.83 -2.19 -8.80
C CYS A 68 -27.37 -2.81 -10.08
N ALA A 69 -28.49 -2.31 -10.61
CA ALA A 69 -29.08 -2.81 -11.86
C ALA A 69 -28.13 -2.67 -13.06
N ILE A 70 -27.41 -1.55 -13.17
CA ILE A 70 -26.42 -1.34 -14.24
C ILE A 70 -25.25 -2.31 -14.08
N ILE A 71 -24.68 -2.42 -12.87
CA ILE A 71 -23.54 -3.31 -12.60
C ILE A 71 -23.92 -4.77 -12.90
N GLU A 72 -25.07 -5.25 -12.42
CA GLU A 72 -25.53 -6.62 -12.67
C GLU A 72 -25.86 -6.87 -14.14
N GLY A 73 -26.41 -5.86 -14.85
CA GLY A 73 -26.58 -5.91 -16.30
C GLY A 73 -25.26 -6.11 -17.04
N GLN A 74 -24.25 -5.30 -16.73
CA GLN A 74 -22.92 -5.41 -17.33
C GLN A 74 -22.23 -6.74 -17.01
N LYS A 75 -22.39 -7.27 -15.80
CA LYS A 75 -21.90 -8.60 -15.43
C LYS A 75 -22.56 -9.69 -16.26
N ALA A 76 -23.88 -9.62 -16.43
CA ALA A 76 -24.63 -10.58 -17.24
C ALA A 76 -24.21 -10.54 -18.72
N GLU A 77 -23.93 -9.35 -19.28
CA GLU A 77 -23.43 -9.18 -20.64
C GLU A 77 -22.04 -9.78 -20.85
N CYS A 78 -21.17 -9.73 -19.83
CA CYS A 78 -19.87 -10.36 -19.89
C CYS A 78 -19.96 -11.89 -19.95
N ALA A 79 -21.06 -12.47 -19.48
CA ALA A 79 -21.37 -13.90 -19.54
C ALA A 79 -20.22 -14.82 -19.08
N LEU A 80 -19.47 -14.40 -18.06
CA LEU A 80 -18.36 -15.18 -17.52
C LEU A 80 -18.89 -16.46 -16.86
N ALA A 81 -18.41 -17.60 -17.34
CA ALA A 81 -18.79 -18.91 -16.82
C ALA A 81 -17.68 -19.47 -15.93
N GLY A 82 -18.05 -19.91 -14.72
CA GLY A 82 -17.11 -20.50 -13.76
C GLY A 82 -16.34 -19.48 -12.92
N GLU A 83 -15.27 -19.93 -12.29
CA GLU A 83 -14.40 -19.08 -11.48
C GLU A 83 -13.51 -18.20 -12.37
N PRO A 84 -13.33 -16.90 -12.05
CA PRO A 84 -12.44 -16.02 -12.79
C PRO A 84 -11.00 -16.53 -12.85
N ARG A 85 -10.43 -16.58 -14.05
CA ARG A 85 -9.10 -17.14 -14.31
C ARG A 85 -7.99 -16.11 -14.22
N ASN A 86 -8.32 -14.84 -14.44
CA ASN A 86 -7.39 -13.73 -14.42
C ASN A 86 -8.03 -12.48 -13.79
N LEU A 87 -7.25 -11.42 -13.65
CA LEU A 87 -7.67 -10.17 -13.04
C LEU A 87 -8.79 -9.48 -13.82
N GLU A 88 -8.74 -9.52 -15.16
CA GLU A 88 -9.80 -8.95 -16.00
C GLU A 88 -11.16 -9.62 -15.73
N GLU A 89 -11.23 -10.94 -15.81
CA GLU A 89 -12.46 -11.70 -15.51
C GLU A 89 -12.95 -11.44 -14.08
N GLN A 90 -12.02 -11.37 -13.12
CA GLN A 90 -12.34 -11.09 -11.73
C GLN A 90 -12.95 -9.70 -11.57
N ALA A 91 -12.32 -8.67 -12.14
CA ALA A 91 -12.82 -7.30 -12.08
C ALA A 91 -14.18 -7.15 -12.77
N LEU A 92 -14.33 -7.68 -13.99
CA LEU A 92 -15.59 -7.67 -14.73
C LEU A 92 -16.72 -8.33 -13.93
N SER A 93 -16.44 -9.46 -13.26
CA SER A 93 -17.41 -10.16 -12.41
C SER A 93 -17.83 -9.37 -11.16
N LEU A 94 -17.00 -8.41 -10.72
CA LEU A 94 -17.21 -7.62 -9.51
C LEU A 94 -17.88 -6.27 -9.79
N VAL A 95 -17.41 -5.56 -10.81
CA VAL A 95 -17.73 -4.13 -11.03
C VAL A 95 -18.34 -3.83 -12.40
N GLY A 96 -18.42 -4.81 -13.30
CA GLY A 96 -18.89 -4.58 -14.67
C GLY A 96 -17.85 -3.90 -15.57
N ARG A 97 -18.23 -3.69 -16.83
CA ARG A 97 -17.33 -3.26 -17.91
C ARG A 97 -16.86 -1.81 -17.74
N ASP A 98 -17.77 -0.88 -17.46
CA ASP A 98 -17.42 0.55 -17.49
C ASP A 98 -16.40 0.90 -16.40
N ILE A 99 -16.61 0.40 -15.18
CA ILE A 99 -15.67 0.62 -14.07
C ILE A 99 -14.35 -0.07 -14.36
N PHE A 100 -14.38 -1.29 -14.92
CA PHE A 100 -13.16 -1.99 -15.30
C PHE A 100 -12.35 -1.19 -16.32
N GLU A 101 -12.97 -0.78 -17.42
CA GLU A 101 -12.29 -0.09 -18.52
C GLU A 101 -11.77 1.30 -18.09
N LYS A 102 -12.57 2.09 -17.36
CA LYS A 102 -12.17 3.45 -16.97
C LYS A 102 -11.22 3.49 -15.77
N LEU A 103 -11.45 2.65 -14.76
CA LEU A 103 -10.87 2.86 -13.42
C LEU A 103 -9.94 1.74 -12.96
N VAL A 104 -9.96 0.56 -13.61
CA VAL A 104 -9.18 -0.61 -13.15
C VAL A 104 -8.11 -1.01 -14.16
N LYS A 105 -8.48 -1.21 -15.43
CA LYS A 105 -7.66 -1.88 -16.43
C LYS A 105 -6.29 -1.23 -16.59
N GLU A 106 -6.25 -0.04 -17.16
CA GLU A 106 -5.00 0.64 -17.50
C GLU A 106 -4.18 1.00 -16.23
N TYR A 107 -4.84 1.32 -15.12
CA TYR A 107 -4.16 1.54 -13.84
C TYR A 107 -3.42 0.29 -13.37
N THR A 108 -4.09 -0.87 -13.44
CA THR A 108 -3.52 -2.16 -13.07
C THR A 108 -2.38 -2.54 -14.00
N GLU A 109 -2.55 -2.35 -15.30
CA GLU A 109 -1.53 -2.67 -16.31
C GLU A 109 -0.27 -1.82 -16.11
N LYS A 110 -0.39 -0.53 -15.76
CA LYS A 110 0.75 0.30 -15.35
C LYS A 110 1.41 -0.19 -14.06
N GLN A 111 0.62 -0.52 -13.04
CA GLN A 111 1.12 -0.96 -11.74
C GLN A 111 1.88 -2.29 -11.82
N TRP A 112 1.47 -3.19 -12.72
CA TRP A 112 2.04 -4.53 -12.80
C TRP A 112 2.93 -4.74 -14.03
N GLY A 113 2.89 -3.85 -15.02
CA GLY A 113 3.62 -3.98 -16.28
C GLY A 113 3.19 -5.18 -17.12
N ARG A 114 1.96 -5.67 -16.94
CA ARG A 114 1.38 -6.85 -17.61
C ARG A 114 -0.10 -6.63 -17.88
N PHE A 115 -0.63 -7.29 -18.91
CA PHE A 115 -2.06 -7.20 -19.22
C PHE A 115 -2.92 -7.81 -18.12
N CYS A 116 -4.12 -7.26 -17.90
CA CYS A 116 -5.06 -7.81 -16.91
C CYS A 116 -5.45 -9.27 -17.17
N THR A 117 -5.33 -9.73 -18.42
CA THR A 117 -5.58 -11.11 -18.85
C THR A 117 -4.47 -12.09 -18.46
N GLU A 118 -3.28 -11.58 -18.13
CA GLU A 118 -2.08 -12.35 -17.74
C GLU A 118 -1.83 -12.30 -16.23
N LEU A 119 -2.59 -11.48 -15.51
CA LEU A 119 -2.49 -11.32 -14.07
C LEU A 119 -3.43 -12.29 -13.34
N PRO A 120 -2.99 -12.94 -12.26
CA PRO A 120 -3.84 -13.87 -11.52
C PRO A 120 -5.02 -13.14 -10.86
N ALA A 121 -6.18 -13.78 -10.84
CA ALA A 121 -7.40 -13.26 -10.22
C ALA A 121 -7.21 -12.91 -8.72
N SER A 122 -6.27 -13.57 -8.05
CA SER A 122 -5.96 -13.37 -6.63
C SER A 122 -5.38 -11.99 -6.30
N ILE A 123 -4.87 -11.22 -7.28
CA ILE A 123 -4.42 -9.84 -7.05
C ILE A 123 -5.58 -8.96 -6.60
N ILE A 124 -6.79 -9.20 -7.13
CA ILE A 124 -8.00 -8.46 -6.77
C ILE A 124 -9.04 -9.44 -6.22
N LYS A 125 -8.78 -9.98 -5.02
CA LYS A 125 -9.78 -10.83 -4.35
C LYS A 125 -11.09 -10.09 -4.09
N ARG A 126 -11.03 -8.79 -3.76
CA ARG A 126 -12.20 -7.92 -3.54
C ARG A 126 -11.87 -6.50 -3.96
N LEU A 127 -12.78 -5.87 -4.70
CA LEU A 127 -12.82 -4.42 -4.86
C LEU A 127 -13.86 -3.87 -3.88
N PRO A 128 -13.56 -2.82 -3.11
CA PRO A 128 -14.56 -2.17 -2.28
C PRO A 128 -15.61 -1.49 -3.18
N VAL A 129 -16.79 -2.12 -3.29
CA VAL A 129 -17.98 -1.60 -3.98
C VAL A 129 -19.02 -1.28 -2.92
N ARG A 130 -19.44 -0.02 -2.83
CA ARG A 130 -20.37 0.47 -1.81
C ARG A 130 -21.58 1.13 -2.45
N PHE A 131 -22.77 0.65 -2.12
CA PHE A 131 -24.01 1.32 -2.53
C PHE A 131 -24.44 2.40 -1.52
N THR A 132 -23.48 3.20 -1.08
CA THR A 132 -23.64 4.36 -0.20
C THR A 132 -22.74 5.51 -0.70
N TYR A 133 -23.04 6.75 -0.31
CA TYR A 133 -22.18 7.91 -0.58
C TYR A 133 -21.07 7.98 0.47
N ASP A 134 -19.98 7.27 0.24
CA ASP A 134 -18.87 7.16 1.19
C ASP A 134 -17.53 6.97 0.46
N ASN A 135 -16.67 8.00 0.56
CA ASN A 135 -15.35 8.03 -0.05
C ASN A 135 -14.23 7.55 0.88
N ASN A 136 -14.53 7.04 2.08
CA ASN A 136 -13.50 6.54 2.98
C ASN A 136 -12.89 5.26 2.41
N TYR A 137 -11.62 5.27 2.01
CA TYR A 137 -11.00 4.13 1.32
C TYR A 137 -10.97 2.87 2.18
N PHE A 138 -10.77 3.01 3.48
CA PHE A 138 -10.73 1.90 4.43
C PHE A 138 -12.05 1.78 5.19
N ASN A 139 -12.40 0.56 5.62
CA ASN A 139 -13.55 0.31 6.50
C ASN A 139 -13.15 0.27 7.98
N ASP A 140 -11.89 0.53 8.28
CA ASP A 140 -11.36 0.40 9.63
C ASP A 140 -11.90 1.45 10.59
N ARG A 141 -12.04 1.06 11.85
CA ARG A 141 -12.59 1.93 12.90
C ARG A 141 -11.71 3.15 13.18
N TRP A 142 -10.39 2.98 13.15
CA TRP A 142 -9.42 4.05 13.36
C TRP A 142 -8.58 4.24 12.11
N GLN A 143 -8.34 5.49 11.76
CA GLN A 143 -7.48 5.91 10.66
C GLN A 143 -6.91 7.29 10.97
N GLY A 144 -5.67 7.55 10.55
CA GLY A 144 -5.06 8.87 10.64
C GLY A 144 -3.61 8.89 10.19
N ILE A 145 -2.98 10.05 10.35
CA ILE A 145 -1.56 10.30 10.12
C ILE A 145 -0.94 10.75 11.45
N PRO A 146 0.24 10.24 11.85
CA PRO A 146 0.91 10.71 13.06
C PRO A 146 1.28 12.18 12.89
N ILE A 147 0.84 13.02 13.81
CA ILE A 147 1.14 14.45 13.82
C ILE A 147 2.65 14.63 13.98
N GLY A 148 3.28 15.35 13.05
CA GLY A 148 4.75 15.47 13.00
C GLY A 148 5.46 14.34 12.24
N GLY A 149 4.72 13.40 11.66
CA GLY A 149 5.23 12.40 10.73
C GLY A 149 5.70 11.08 11.37
N TYR A 150 5.87 10.06 10.52
CA TYR A 150 6.24 8.71 10.95
C TYR A 150 7.67 8.63 11.50
N THR A 151 8.61 9.44 11.02
CA THR A 151 9.98 9.46 11.53
C THR A 151 9.99 9.76 13.03
N HIS A 152 9.30 10.81 13.46
CA HIS A 152 9.19 11.18 14.88
C HIS A 152 8.52 10.10 15.74
N MET A 153 7.54 9.39 15.17
CA MET A 153 6.92 8.24 15.83
C MET A 153 7.92 7.10 16.03
N VAL A 154 8.73 6.77 15.01
CA VAL A 154 9.73 5.70 15.07
C VAL A 154 10.88 6.08 16.00
N GLU A 155 11.35 7.32 15.99
CA GLU A 155 12.37 7.82 16.93
C GLU A 155 11.94 7.60 18.38
N ARG A 156 10.67 7.86 18.71
CA ARG A 156 10.11 7.57 20.04
C ARG A 156 9.97 6.09 20.35
N MET A 157 9.77 5.23 19.35
CA MET A 157 9.77 3.77 19.55
C MET A 157 11.16 3.24 19.88
N LEU A 158 12.19 3.86 19.32
CA LEU A 158 13.59 3.44 19.47
C LEU A 158 14.33 4.19 20.59
N ASP A 159 13.65 5.05 21.34
CA ASP A 159 14.26 5.81 22.44
C ASP A 159 14.86 4.88 23.51
N GLY A 160 16.12 5.12 23.86
CA GLY A 160 16.90 4.26 24.76
C GLY A 160 17.44 2.96 24.16
N ILE A 161 17.30 2.75 22.84
CA ILE A 161 17.84 1.60 22.11
C ILE A 161 19.00 2.07 21.22
N GLU A 162 20.09 1.30 21.14
CA GLU A 162 21.19 1.57 20.22
C GLU A 162 20.75 1.33 18.76
N VAL A 163 21.02 2.31 17.88
CA VAL A 163 20.64 2.27 16.47
C VAL A 163 21.86 2.58 15.61
N CYS A 164 22.25 1.62 14.78
CA CYS A 164 23.32 1.77 13.80
C CYS A 164 22.70 1.93 12.40
N LEU A 165 22.99 3.05 11.72
CA LEU A 165 22.52 3.33 10.37
C LEU A 165 23.67 3.17 9.36
N GLY A 166 23.34 2.84 8.11
CA GLY A 166 24.35 2.65 7.05
C GLY A 166 25.22 1.41 7.24
N VAL A 167 24.67 0.39 7.90
CA VAL A 167 25.32 -0.90 8.18
C VAL A 167 24.48 -1.99 7.54
N GLU A 168 25.09 -2.78 6.65
CA GLU A 168 24.46 -3.97 6.09
C GLU A 168 24.57 -5.13 7.08
N PHE A 169 23.55 -5.99 7.16
CA PHE A 169 23.56 -7.12 8.10
C PHE A 169 24.71 -8.10 7.83
N ALA A 170 25.13 -8.25 6.57
CA ALA A 170 26.26 -9.10 6.18
C ALA A 170 27.60 -8.65 6.81
N ASP A 171 27.71 -7.39 7.22
CA ASP A 171 28.89 -6.83 7.89
C ASP A 171 28.85 -6.98 9.42
N VAL A 172 27.73 -7.50 9.96
CA VAL A 172 27.52 -7.70 11.40
C VAL A 172 27.90 -9.12 11.79
N ASP A 173 28.72 -9.27 12.85
CA ASP A 173 28.97 -10.58 13.44
C ASP A 173 27.74 -11.01 14.27
N ALA A 174 26.84 -11.75 13.63
CA ALA A 174 25.62 -12.26 14.27
C ALA A 174 25.89 -13.15 15.50
N SER A 175 27.10 -13.69 15.65
CA SER A 175 27.47 -14.53 16.80
C SER A 175 27.61 -13.75 18.12
N GLU A 176 27.67 -12.42 18.06
CA GLU A 176 27.66 -11.56 19.25
C GLU A 176 26.28 -11.44 19.91
N PHE A 177 25.22 -11.90 19.24
CA PHE A 177 23.84 -11.77 19.71
C PHE A 177 23.25 -13.13 20.11
N GLU A 178 22.55 -13.18 21.25
CA GLU A 178 21.83 -14.39 21.68
C GLU A 178 20.66 -14.74 20.74
N ARG A 179 20.08 -13.72 20.10
CA ARG A 179 18.95 -13.85 19.18
C ARG A 179 18.96 -12.73 18.16
N VAL A 180 18.65 -13.06 16.91
CA VAL A 180 18.53 -12.11 15.80
C VAL A 180 17.09 -12.10 15.28
N VAL A 181 16.51 -10.92 15.12
CA VAL A 181 15.26 -10.72 14.37
C VAL A 181 15.62 -10.08 13.02
N TYR A 182 15.54 -10.87 11.95
CA TYR A 182 15.87 -10.44 10.61
C TYR A 182 14.61 -10.02 9.85
N THR A 183 14.56 -8.76 9.40
CA THR A 183 13.42 -8.20 8.66
C THR A 183 13.75 -7.82 7.21
N GLY A 184 14.96 -8.12 6.74
CA GLY A 184 15.40 -7.93 5.35
C GLY A 184 14.89 -9.03 4.41
N PRO A 185 15.23 -8.99 3.12
CA PRO A 185 14.81 -10.01 2.15
C PRO A 185 15.35 -11.40 2.51
N VAL A 186 14.46 -12.38 2.65
CA VAL A 186 14.85 -13.74 3.06
C VAL A 186 15.81 -14.42 2.07
N ASP A 187 15.66 -14.14 0.78
CA ASP A 187 16.54 -14.67 -0.26
C ASP A 187 17.94 -14.05 -0.22
N GLU A 188 18.03 -12.76 0.11
CA GLU A 188 19.32 -12.06 0.32
C GLU A 188 20.10 -12.62 1.52
N TYR A 189 19.42 -12.92 2.63
CA TYR A 189 20.05 -13.58 3.79
C TYR A 189 20.79 -14.87 3.41
N PHE A 190 20.23 -15.64 2.45
CA PHE A 190 20.81 -16.89 1.96
C PHE A 190 21.61 -16.72 0.67
N ASP A 191 22.19 -15.54 0.43
CA ASP A 191 23.02 -15.20 -0.74
C ASP A 191 22.35 -15.56 -2.09
N PHE A 192 21.02 -15.45 -2.15
CA PHE A 192 20.21 -15.83 -3.31
C PHE A 192 20.43 -17.27 -3.78
N SER A 193 20.82 -18.18 -2.87
CA SER A 193 21.24 -19.56 -3.18
C SER A 193 20.20 -20.39 -3.93
N LEU A 194 18.91 -20.06 -3.83
CA LEU A 194 17.82 -20.72 -4.56
C LEU A 194 17.28 -19.88 -5.74
N GLY A 195 17.85 -18.70 -5.96
CA GLY A 195 17.43 -17.67 -6.91
C GLY A 195 16.66 -16.51 -6.26
N ASN A 196 16.39 -15.45 -7.03
CA ASN A 196 15.75 -14.23 -6.53
C ASN A 196 14.22 -14.39 -6.47
N LEU A 197 13.64 -14.01 -5.33
CA LEU A 197 12.21 -13.71 -5.20
C LEU A 197 11.90 -12.43 -5.97
N GLN A 198 10.79 -12.41 -6.70
CA GLN A 198 10.44 -11.28 -7.55
C GLN A 198 9.56 -10.28 -6.83
N TRP A 199 9.85 -9.00 -7.06
CA TRP A 199 9.05 -7.91 -6.53
C TRP A 199 8.57 -6.98 -7.65
N ARG A 200 7.59 -6.15 -7.34
CA ARG A 200 7.43 -4.85 -8.01
C ARG A 200 8.14 -3.81 -7.19
N THR A 201 8.72 -2.84 -7.88
CA THR A 201 9.27 -1.64 -7.27
C THR A 201 8.51 -0.41 -7.76
N VAL A 202 8.70 0.70 -7.06
CA VAL A 202 8.19 2.01 -7.46
C VAL A 202 9.30 3.04 -7.31
N ARG A 203 9.29 4.00 -8.22
CA ARG A 203 10.18 5.15 -8.21
C ARG A 203 9.35 6.41 -8.04
N PHE A 204 9.84 7.32 -7.21
CA PHE A 204 9.19 8.60 -6.96
C PHE A 204 10.01 9.74 -7.55
N GLU A 205 9.35 10.59 -8.33
CA GLU A 205 9.90 11.89 -8.74
C GLU A 205 9.27 12.97 -7.85
N GLU A 206 10.05 13.46 -6.89
CA GLU A 206 9.64 14.50 -5.95
C GLU A 206 9.95 15.89 -6.51
N GLU A 207 9.01 16.81 -6.36
CA GLU A 207 9.11 18.20 -6.80
C GLU A 207 8.57 19.14 -5.71
N LEU A 208 9.39 20.10 -5.29
CA LEU A 208 8.96 21.23 -4.47
C LEU A 208 8.45 22.34 -5.39
N LEU A 209 7.22 22.78 -5.16
CA LEU A 209 6.57 23.85 -5.90
C LEU A 209 6.45 25.09 -4.99
N GLU A 210 7.40 26.00 -5.12
CA GLU A 210 7.45 27.23 -4.33
C GLU A 210 6.31 28.19 -4.72
N GLY A 211 5.61 28.74 -3.73
CA GLY A 211 4.48 29.65 -3.92
C GLY A 211 3.21 29.02 -4.51
N VAL A 212 3.20 27.69 -4.70
CA VAL A 212 2.01 26.94 -5.08
C VAL A 212 1.39 26.37 -3.80
N ASP A 213 0.30 26.99 -3.35
CA ASP A 213 -0.39 26.54 -2.15
C ASP A 213 -1.03 25.16 -2.36
N ASN A 214 -1.73 24.95 -3.47
CA ASN A 214 -2.48 23.72 -3.72
C ASN A 214 -2.36 23.28 -5.17
N TRP A 215 -1.78 22.12 -5.40
CA TRP A 215 -1.55 21.57 -6.73
C TRP A 215 -2.77 20.81 -7.26
N GLN A 216 -3.32 19.87 -6.47
CA GLN A 216 -4.38 18.96 -6.94
C GLN A 216 -5.56 18.82 -5.98
N GLY A 217 -5.49 19.41 -4.78
CA GLY A 217 -6.60 19.46 -3.82
C GLY A 217 -6.94 18.13 -3.15
N ASN A 218 -6.08 17.11 -3.30
CA ASN A 218 -6.22 15.82 -2.64
C ASN A 218 -4.83 15.23 -2.37
N ALA A 219 -4.68 14.49 -1.27
CA ALA A 219 -3.41 13.85 -0.95
C ALA A 219 -2.99 12.83 -2.01
N VAL A 220 -3.94 12.12 -2.64
CA VAL A 220 -3.66 11.09 -3.64
C VAL A 220 -4.64 11.18 -4.80
N VAL A 221 -4.09 11.39 -6.00
CA VAL A 221 -4.82 11.33 -7.27
C VAL A 221 -4.22 10.20 -8.11
N ASN A 222 -5.01 9.16 -8.37
CA ASN A 222 -4.64 8.06 -9.25
C ASN A 222 -4.92 8.46 -10.71
N TYR A 223 -3.98 8.27 -11.60
CA TYR A 223 -4.16 8.52 -13.03
C TYR A 223 -4.36 7.17 -13.71
N THR A 224 -5.56 6.88 -14.19
CA THR A 224 -5.89 5.51 -14.59
C THR A 224 -5.45 5.22 -16.01
N SER A 225 -5.36 6.22 -16.89
CA SER A 225 -5.00 6.02 -18.31
C SER A 225 -3.50 5.75 -18.56
N HIS A 226 -3.20 4.98 -19.61
CA HIS A 226 -1.88 4.78 -20.20
C HIS A 226 -1.24 6.04 -20.80
N GLU A 227 -2.05 7.06 -21.15
CA GLU A 227 -1.52 8.34 -21.66
C GLU A 227 -0.65 9.06 -20.61
N VAL A 228 -0.88 8.75 -19.33
CA VAL A 228 -0.12 9.29 -18.20
C VAL A 228 0.87 8.22 -17.70
N PRO A 229 2.19 8.49 -17.73
CA PRO A 229 3.21 7.47 -17.47
C PRO A 229 3.34 7.06 -16.00
N PHE A 230 2.92 7.91 -15.05
CA PHE A 230 2.88 7.61 -13.63
C PHE A 230 1.53 7.02 -13.20
N THR A 231 1.51 6.26 -12.11
CA THR A 231 0.28 5.66 -11.54
C THR A 231 -0.50 6.68 -10.72
N ARG A 232 0.19 7.54 -9.95
CA ARG A 232 -0.45 8.55 -9.10
C ARG A 232 0.45 9.75 -8.82
N ILE A 233 -0.17 10.85 -8.41
CA ILE A 233 0.49 11.98 -7.76
C ILE A 233 0.08 12.00 -6.29
N ILE A 234 1.08 12.14 -5.42
CA ILE A 234 0.92 12.36 -3.99
C ILE A 234 1.22 13.83 -3.70
N GLU A 235 0.28 14.56 -3.11
CA GLU A 235 0.49 15.92 -2.62
C GLU A 235 0.54 15.90 -1.09
N HIS A 236 1.76 15.91 -0.54
CA HIS A 236 2.04 15.47 0.83
C HIS A 236 1.39 16.35 1.90
N LYS A 237 1.26 17.66 1.65
CA LYS A 237 0.71 18.59 2.64
C LYS A 237 -0.72 18.24 3.07
N HIS A 238 -1.49 17.57 2.21
CA HIS A 238 -2.89 17.22 2.51
C HIS A 238 -3.04 16.12 3.56
N PHE A 239 -1.98 15.34 3.85
CA PHE A 239 -1.99 14.38 4.96
C PHE A 239 -2.11 15.06 6.34
N GLU A 240 -1.67 16.32 6.43
CA GLU A 240 -1.78 17.18 7.62
C GLU A 240 -2.57 18.46 7.30
N PHE A 241 -3.54 18.36 6.39
CA PHE A 241 -4.51 19.42 6.07
C PHE A 241 -3.90 20.76 5.62
N GLY A 242 -2.73 20.70 4.98
CA GLY A 242 -2.02 21.88 4.45
C GLY A 242 -1.37 22.75 5.52
N ARG A 243 -1.20 22.23 6.74
CA ARG A 243 -0.69 22.98 7.89
C ARG A 243 0.58 22.37 8.47
N ASP A 244 1.42 23.21 9.07
CA ASP A 244 2.54 22.77 9.90
C ASP A 244 2.07 22.29 11.30
N SER A 245 2.99 21.76 12.10
CA SER A 245 2.72 21.28 13.46
C SER A 245 2.24 22.36 14.44
N SER A 246 2.36 23.65 14.08
CA SER A 246 1.81 24.79 14.84
C SER A 246 0.44 25.25 14.33
N GLY A 247 -0.09 24.61 13.29
CA GLY A 247 -1.38 24.92 12.67
C GLY A 247 -1.33 26.03 11.63
N ARG A 248 -0.15 26.50 11.23
CA ARG A 248 -0.01 27.55 10.20
C ARG A 248 -0.09 26.94 8.81
N GLU A 249 -0.77 27.64 7.90
CA GLU A 249 -0.86 27.24 6.50
C GLU A 249 0.50 27.33 5.80
N LEU A 250 0.76 26.34 4.95
CA LEU A 250 2.03 26.20 4.25
C LEU A 250 1.91 26.86 2.86
N PRO A 251 2.77 27.83 2.49
CA PRO A 251 2.64 28.56 1.21
C PRO A 251 3.11 27.75 0.00
N ASP A 252 3.87 26.69 0.23
CA ASP A 252 4.44 25.81 -0.79
C ASP A 252 3.75 24.44 -0.73
N THR A 253 3.97 23.63 -1.77
CA THR A 253 3.57 22.23 -1.79
C THR A 253 4.69 21.34 -2.31
N VAL A 254 4.70 20.09 -1.86
CA VAL A 254 5.60 19.04 -2.40
C VAL A 254 4.72 17.98 -3.00
N ILE A 255 5.03 17.61 -4.24
CA ILE A 255 4.37 16.50 -4.93
C ILE A 255 5.35 15.38 -5.21
N SER A 256 4.86 14.15 -5.28
CA SER A 256 5.60 13.00 -5.79
C SER A 256 4.81 12.30 -6.88
N ARG A 257 5.42 12.13 -8.06
CA ARG A 257 4.89 11.28 -9.14
C ARG A 257 5.42 9.85 -8.94
N GLU A 258 4.53 8.88 -8.85
CA GLU A 258 4.88 7.47 -8.65
C GLU A 258 4.91 6.71 -9.98
N PHE A 259 6.03 6.06 -10.27
CA PHE A 259 6.21 5.20 -11.44
C PHE A 259 6.43 3.77 -10.98
N SER A 260 5.58 2.85 -11.41
CA SER A 260 5.82 1.43 -11.16
C SER A 260 6.84 0.86 -12.15
N ALA A 261 7.72 0.00 -11.64
CA ALA A 261 8.73 -0.68 -12.45
C ALA A 261 8.88 -2.14 -12.04
N GLU A 262 9.43 -2.93 -12.95
CA GLU A 262 9.87 -4.29 -12.64
C GLU A 262 11.12 -4.20 -11.76
N TRP A 263 11.11 -4.93 -10.63
CA TRP A 263 12.23 -4.93 -9.69
C TRP A 263 13.46 -5.63 -10.28
N LYS A 264 14.64 -5.11 -9.95
CA LYS A 264 15.93 -5.73 -10.21
C LYS A 264 16.77 -5.74 -8.92
N PRO A 265 17.79 -6.62 -8.83
CA PRO A 265 18.73 -6.57 -7.72
C PRO A 265 19.29 -5.15 -7.51
N GLY A 266 19.20 -4.66 -6.27
CA GLY A 266 19.56 -3.29 -5.90
C GLY A 266 18.40 -2.29 -5.89
N ASP A 267 17.24 -2.63 -6.46
CA ASP A 267 16.02 -1.85 -6.29
C ASP A 267 15.36 -2.16 -4.94
N GLU A 268 14.64 -1.18 -4.38
CA GLU A 268 13.86 -1.40 -3.16
C GLU A 268 12.66 -2.32 -3.45
N PRO A 269 12.48 -3.44 -2.72
CA PRO A 269 11.34 -4.33 -2.89
C PRO A 269 10.06 -3.79 -2.24
N TYR A 270 9.03 -3.47 -3.04
CA TYR A 270 7.77 -2.93 -2.51
C TYR A 270 6.65 -3.97 -2.40
N TYR A 271 6.32 -4.64 -3.50
CA TYR A 271 5.18 -5.56 -3.58
C TYR A 271 5.64 -6.96 -4.00
N PRO A 272 5.40 -8.01 -3.21
CA PRO A 272 5.77 -9.37 -3.60
C PRO A 272 4.91 -9.83 -4.78
N LEU A 273 5.54 -10.49 -5.75
CA LEU A 273 4.82 -11.15 -6.83
C LEU A 273 4.37 -12.53 -6.35
N ASN A 274 3.07 -12.67 -6.05
CA ASN A 274 2.50 -13.91 -5.51
C ASN A 274 1.98 -14.84 -6.63
N ASP A 275 2.86 -15.22 -7.54
CA ASP A 275 2.58 -16.28 -8.54
C ASP A 275 3.09 -17.65 -8.05
N ASP A 276 2.77 -18.71 -8.79
CA ASP A 276 3.13 -20.09 -8.43
C ASP A 276 4.65 -20.28 -8.30
N ARG A 277 5.43 -19.61 -9.17
CA ARG A 277 6.90 -19.68 -9.15
C ARG A 277 7.44 -19.13 -7.84
N ASN A 278 7.07 -17.90 -7.49
CA ASN A 278 7.58 -17.21 -6.30
C ASN A 278 7.04 -17.83 -5.01
N THR A 279 5.79 -18.32 -5.02
CA THR A 279 5.22 -19.07 -3.89
C THR A 279 6.03 -20.34 -3.60
N ALA A 280 6.36 -21.13 -4.64
CA ALA A 280 7.18 -22.32 -4.49
C ALA A 280 8.63 -22.00 -4.09
N LEU A 281 9.20 -20.92 -4.62
CA LEU A 281 10.55 -20.48 -4.25
C LEU A 281 10.62 -20.02 -2.80
N TYR A 282 9.67 -19.18 -2.36
CA TYR A 282 9.61 -18.72 -0.97
C TYR A 282 9.43 -19.89 0.00
N ALA A 283 8.62 -20.91 -0.32
CA ALA A 283 8.48 -22.09 0.53
C ALA A 283 9.83 -22.77 0.81
N ARG A 284 10.70 -22.86 -0.19
CA ARG A 284 12.05 -23.44 -0.02
C ARG A 284 12.96 -22.56 0.82
N TYR A 285 12.86 -21.23 0.69
CA TYR A 285 13.58 -20.31 1.58
C TYR A 285 13.04 -20.36 3.01
N ALA A 286 11.73 -20.50 3.19
CA ALA A 286 11.12 -20.67 4.50
C ALA A 286 11.59 -21.96 5.19
N ASP A 287 11.80 -23.04 4.43
CA ASP A 287 12.39 -24.28 4.96
C ASP A 287 13.85 -24.07 5.42
N LEU A 288 14.65 -23.29 4.69
CA LEU A 288 16.01 -22.91 5.12
C LEU A 288 15.97 -22.04 6.38
N ALA A 289 15.12 -21.01 6.39
CA ALA A 289 14.90 -20.12 7.52
C ALA A 289 14.47 -20.86 8.80
N ALA A 290 13.69 -21.94 8.66
CA ALA A 290 13.28 -22.78 9.78
C ALA A 290 14.43 -23.60 10.39
N GLY A 291 15.55 -23.77 9.67
CA GLY A 291 16.76 -24.44 10.14
C GLY A 291 17.80 -23.50 10.76
N GLU A 292 17.60 -22.18 10.72
CA GLU A 292 18.52 -21.19 11.29
C GLU A 292 18.27 -21.05 12.80
N ASP A 293 19.08 -21.75 13.60
CA ASP A 293 19.09 -21.60 15.05
C ASP A 293 19.51 -20.18 15.43
N GLY A 294 18.81 -19.54 16.37
CA GLY A 294 19.17 -18.19 16.83
C GLY A 294 18.62 -17.04 15.96
N VAL A 295 18.03 -17.30 14.80
CA VAL A 295 17.44 -16.26 13.93
C VAL A 295 15.92 -16.41 13.80
N VAL A 296 15.20 -15.29 13.74
CA VAL A 296 13.78 -15.25 13.38
C VAL A 296 13.57 -14.30 12.21
N PHE A 297 12.92 -14.82 11.18
CA PHE A 297 12.52 -14.03 10.01
C PHE A 297 11.15 -13.40 10.22
N ALA A 298 11.07 -12.08 10.05
CA ALA A 298 9.87 -11.30 10.32
C ALA A 298 9.65 -10.18 9.29
N GLY A 299 8.50 -9.50 9.40
CA GLY A 299 8.17 -8.37 8.55
C GLY A 299 7.86 -8.74 7.10
N ARG A 300 7.65 -7.72 6.26
CA ARG A 300 7.26 -7.86 4.85
C ARG A 300 8.29 -8.65 4.04
N LEU A 301 9.57 -8.30 4.18
CA LEU A 301 10.64 -8.85 3.36
C LEU A 301 11.08 -10.23 3.85
N GLY A 302 11.28 -10.37 5.17
CA GLY A 302 11.71 -11.64 5.77
C GLY A 302 10.67 -12.75 5.66
N THR A 303 9.40 -12.41 5.44
CA THR A 303 8.32 -13.41 5.25
C THR A 303 7.66 -13.39 3.88
N TYR A 304 8.21 -12.62 2.92
CA TYR A 304 7.69 -12.45 1.56
C TYR A 304 6.17 -12.23 1.51
N LYS A 305 5.68 -11.29 2.33
CA LYS A 305 4.24 -11.04 2.50
C LYS A 305 3.93 -9.56 2.42
N TYR A 306 2.88 -9.22 1.69
CA TYR A 306 2.36 -7.86 1.70
C TYR A 306 1.60 -7.60 3.01
N TYR A 307 2.14 -6.69 3.83
CA TYR A 307 1.54 -6.24 5.07
C TYR A 307 1.22 -4.74 5.01
N ASP A 308 0.02 -4.37 5.44
CA ASP A 308 -0.25 -3.01 5.91
C ASP A 308 0.46 -2.78 7.27
N MET A 309 0.61 -1.52 7.68
CA MET A 309 1.36 -1.17 8.91
C MET A 309 0.77 -1.82 10.17
N ALA A 310 -0.55 -1.79 10.35
CA ALA A 310 -1.18 -2.32 11.56
C ALA A 310 -1.04 -3.85 11.69
N PRO A 311 -1.30 -4.67 10.66
CA PRO A 311 -0.96 -6.09 10.66
C PRO A 311 0.52 -6.38 10.93
N CYS A 312 1.45 -5.55 10.42
CA CYS A 312 2.88 -5.69 10.69
C CYS A 312 3.19 -5.48 12.19
N ILE A 313 2.62 -4.43 12.80
CA ILE A 313 2.75 -4.17 14.25
C ILE A 313 2.15 -5.32 15.06
N ALA A 314 0.97 -5.83 14.68
CA ALA A 314 0.35 -6.97 15.35
C ALA A 314 1.26 -8.20 15.30
N ALA A 315 1.78 -8.54 14.13
CA ALA A 315 2.68 -9.68 13.95
C ALA A 315 3.98 -9.53 14.74
N ALA A 316 4.57 -8.34 14.79
CA ALA A 316 5.76 -8.05 15.58
C ALA A 316 5.50 -8.19 17.09
N ARG A 317 4.33 -7.73 17.56
CA ARG A 317 3.93 -7.89 18.96
C ARG A 317 3.71 -9.35 19.34
N ASP A 318 2.99 -10.10 18.52
CA ASP A 318 2.76 -11.53 18.74
C ASP A 318 4.10 -12.29 18.70
N LEU A 319 5.05 -11.87 17.86
CA LEU A 319 6.39 -12.42 17.84
C LEU A 319 7.15 -12.12 19.14
N ALA A 320 7.16 -10.87 19.59
CA ALA A 320 7.81 -10.48 20.83
C ALA A 320 7.23 -11.22 22.05
N GLU A 321 5.90 -11.38 22.14
CA GLU A 321 5.24 -12.16 23.21
C GLU A 321 5.72 -13.63 23.21
N ARG A 322 5.86 -14.25 22.02
CA ARG A 322 6.38 -15.62 21.89
C ARG A 322 7.86 -15.75 22.26
N GLU A 323 8.72 -14.88 21.74
CA GLU A 323 10.18 -14.95 21.94
C GLU A 323 10.57 -14.58 23.38
N LEU A 324 9.89 -13.61 24.00
CA LEU A 324 10.19 -13.15 25.36
C LEU A 324 9.49 -13.95 26.46
N CYS A 325 8.65 -14.94 26.11
CA CYS A 325 7.81 -15.69 27.05
C CYS A 325 6.92 -14.81 27.96
N VAL A 326 6.57 -13.59 27.53
CA VAL A 326 5.74 -12.67 28.30
C VAL A 326 4.27 -12.97 28.00
N LYS A 327 3.53 -13.47 28.99
CA LYS A 327 2.08 -13.72 28.90
C LYS A 327 1.25 -12.47 29.17
#